data_AF-A0A7U9SS94-F1
#
_entry.id   AF-A0A7U9SS94-F1
#
_cell.length_a   1.000
_cell.length_b   1.000
_cell.length_c   1.000
_cell.angle_alpha   90.00
_cell.angle_beta   90.00
_cell.angle_gamma   90.00
#
_symmetry.space_group_name_H-M   'P 1'
#
loop_
_entity.id
_entity.type
_entity.pdbx_description
1 polymer ?
#
loop_
_entity_poly.entity_id
_entity_poly.type
_entity_poly.pdbx_seq_one_letter_code
_entity_poly.pdbx_strand_id
1 'polypeptide(L)'
;MLRICCGKERYNHETGKMEPINFEEFDLVYTRKAGHGHGEYTILKNETGLSSDEIALILDGGNLCFGYTRQRENFFYIFED
;
A
#
# COMPACT_ATOMS: atom_id res chain seq x y z
N MET A 1 10.48 -8.99 10.91
CA MET A 1 9.64 -7.77 10.98
C MET A 1 9.16 -7.49 9.57
N LEU A 2 7.87 -7.21 9.38
CA LEU A 2 7.30 -6.98 8.06
C LEU A 2 7.77 -5.63 7.50
N ARG A 3 8.37 -5.63 6.31
CA ARG A 3 8.89 -4.43 5.63
C ARG A 3 7.89 -4.00 4.56
N ILE A 4 7.29 -2.83 4.77
CA ILE A 4 6.21 -2.31 3.93
C ILE A 4 6.66 -1.01 3.26
N CYS A 5 6.31 -0.83 2.00
CA CYS A 5 6.57 0.39 1.26
C CYS A 5 5.32 0.93 0.55
N CYS A 6 5.09 2.24 0.66
CA CYS A 6 4.11 2.96 -0.14
C CYS A 6 4.83 3.83 -1.19
N GLY A 7 4.71 3.47 -2.46
CA GLY A 7 5.29 4.21 -3.59
C GLY A 7 6.16 3.36 -4.51
N LYS A 8 6.56 3.94 -5.63
CA LYS A 8 7.53 3.35 -6.59
C LYS A 8 8.90 4.01 -6.51
N GLU A 9 8.95 5.22 -5.97
CA GLU A 9 10.14 6.05 -5.89
C GLU A 9 10.17 6.71 -4.51
N ARG A 10 11.37 6.96 -3.99
CA ARG A 10 11.59 7.73 -2.76
C ARG A 10 12.49 8.91 -3.05
N TYR A 11 12.31 9.99 -2.31
CA TYR A 11 13.24 11.11 -2.35
C TYR A 11 14.53 10.74 -1.63
N ASN A 12 15.66 10.85 -2.32
CA ASN A 12 16.98 10.69 -1.75
C ASN A 12 17.50 12.08 -1.31
N HIS A 13 17.68 12.27 -0.01
CA HIS A 13 18.16 13.54 0.57
C HIS A 13 19.63 13.85 0.27
N GLU A 14 20.44 12.84 -0.08
CA GLU A 14 21.87 13.00 -0.40
C GLU A 14 22.04 13.48 -1.85
N THR A 15 21.29 12.87 -2.78
CA THR A 15 21.36 13.20 -4.21
C THR A 15 20.37 14.29 -4.61
N GLY A 16 19.38 14.58 -3.77
CA GLY A 16 18.32 15.56 -3.99
C GLY A 16 17.31 15.16 -5.06
N LYS A 17 17.20 13.86 -5.38
CA LYS A 17 16.41 13.35 -6.51
C LYS A 17 15.45 12.26 -6.07
N MET A 18 14.41 12.04 -6.88
CA MET A 18 13.59 10.83 -6.79
C MET A 18 14.37 9.65 -7.35
N GLU A 19 14.44 8.56 -6.60
CA GLU A 19 15.09 7.32 -7.01
C GLU A 19 14.10 6.16 -6.88
N PRO A 20 14.14 5.20 -7.82
CA PRO A 20 13.27 4.04 -7.76
C PRO A 20 13.55 3.22 -6.50
N ILE A 21 12.48 2.70 -5.92
CA ILE A 21 12.58 1.83 -4.76
C ILE A 21 12.97 0.43 -5.23
N ASN A 22 13.95 -0.17 -4.55
CA ASN A 22 14.29 -1.57 -4.74
C ASN A 22 13.25 -2.46 -4.05
N PHE A 23 12.37 -3.09 -4.81
CA PHE A 23 11.26 -3.88 -4.26
C PHE A 23 11.74 -5.12 -3.49
N GLU A 24 12.96 -5.60 -3.72
CA GLU A 24 13.56 -6.73 -2.99
C GLU A 24 13.77 -6.44 -1.49
N GLU A 25 13.82 -5.16 -1.11
CA GLU A 25 13.98 -4.76 0.28
C GLU A 25 12.69 -4.87 1.10
N PHE A 26 11.54 -5.09 0.44
CA PHE A 26 10.22 -5.04 1.04
C PHE A 26 9.42 -6.32 0.79
N ASP A 27 8.59 -6.66 1.76
CA ASP A 27 7.72 -7.83 1.70
C ASP A 27 6.34 -7.46 1.08
N LEU A 28 5.91 -6.20 1.26
CA LEU A 28 4.71 -5.62 0.65
C LEU A 28 5.03 -4.24 0.06
N VAL A 29 4.69 -4.03 -1.21
CA VAL A 29 4.81 -2.74 -1.88
C VAL A 29 3.46 -2.37 -2.50
N TYR A 30 2.98 -1.17 -2.24
CA TYR A 30 1.72 -0.67 -2.81
C TYR A 30 1.82 0.82 -3.17
N THR A 31 0.87 1.31 -3.94
CA THR A 31 0.66 2.75 -4.15
C THR A 31 -0.71 3.14 -3.67
N ARG A 32 -0.82 4.35 -3.10
CA ARG A 32 -2.09 4.95 -2.68
C ARG A 32 -2.43 6.15 -3.57
N LYS A 33 -3.70 6.27 -3.94
CA LYS A 33 -4.30 7.46 -4.54
C LYS A 33 -5.52 7.85 -3.70
N ALA A 34 -5.65 9.12 -3.34
CA ALA A 34 -6.82 9.61 -2.61
C ALA A 34 -8.04 9.66 -3.55
N GLY A 35 -9.18 9.17 -3.07
CA GLY A 35 -10.50 9.29 -3.68
C GLY A 35 -11.46 10.06 -2.76
N HIS A 36 -12.71 10.22 -3.21
CA HIS A 36 -13.75 10.86 -2.39
C HIS A 36 -14.37 9.83 -1.44
N GLY A 37 -14.12 9.96 -0.13
CA GLY A 37 -14.59 9.03 0.90
C GLY A 37 -13.91 7.65 0.88
N HIS A 38 -12.74 7.54 0.23
CA HIS A 38 -11.94 6.32 0.20
C HIS A 38 -10.52 6.56 -0.32
N GLY A 39 -9.60 5.67 0.02
CA GLY A 39 -8.31 5.51 -0.64
C GLY A 39 -8.33 4.38 -1.66
N GLU A 40 -7.73 4.62 -2.83
CA GLU A 40 -7.44 3.62 -3.86
C GLU A 40 -6.03 3.07 -3.67
N TYR A 41 -5.91 1.76 -3.48
CA TYR A 41 -4.64 1.09 -3.23
C TYR A 41 -4.37 0.02 -4.28
N THR A 42 -3.19 0.08 -4.90
CA THR A 42 -2.72 -0.92 -5.85
C THR A 42 -1.50 -1.63 -5.29
N ILE A 43 -1.60 -2.94 -5.12
CA ILE A 43 -0.49 -3.80 -4.71
C ILE A 43 0.44 -4.02 -5.91
N LEU A 44 1.72 -3.74 -5.71
CA LEU A 44 2.79 -3.91 -6.71
C LEU A 44 3.64 -5.16 -6.43
N LYS A 45 3.83 -5.51 -5.15
CA LYS A 45 4.51 -6.72 -4.68
C LYS A 45 3.81 -7.21 -3.41
N ASN A 46 3.59 -8.52 -3.28
CA ASN A 46 3.11 -9.15 -2.05
C ASN A 46 3.74 -10.53 -1.87
N GLU A 47 4.72 -10.62 -0.96
CA GLU A 47 5.38 -11.86 -0.54
C GLU A 47 5.04 -12.22 0.91
N THR A 48 3.97 -11.63 1.45
CA THR A 48 3.65 -11.70 2.88
C THR A 48 2.85 -12.94 3.27
N GLY A 49 2.16 -13.56 2.31
CA GLY A 49 1.20 -14.64 2.57
C GLY A 49 -0.08 -14.18 3.30
N LEU A 50 -0.27 -12.87 3.48
CA LEU A 50 -1.41 -12.30 4.20
C LEU A 50 -2.71 -12.42 3.39
N SER A 51 -3.80 -12.58 4.12
CA SER A 51 -5.16 -12.54 3.59
C SER A 51 -5.55 -11.12 3.13
N SER A 52 -6.64 -11.02 2.36
CA SER A 52 -7.18 -9.73 1.92
C SER A 52 -7.52 -8.81 3.09
N ASP A 53 -8.05 -9.37 4.18
CA ASP A 53 -8.46 -8.61 5.37
C ASP A 53 -7.24 -8.04 6.10
N GLU A 54 -6.18 -8.83 6.24
CA GLU A 54 -4.92 -8.38 6.83
C GLU A 54 -4.23 -7.32 5.97
N ILE A 55 -4.24 -7.49 4.64
CA ILE A 55 -3.74 -6.45 3.72
C ILE A 55 -4.57 -5.19 3.89
N ALA A 56 -5.90 -5.27 3.86
CA ALA A 56 -6.77 -4.11 4.02
C ALA A 56 -6.55 -3.38 5.35
N LEU A 57 -6.38 -4.11 6.45
CA LEU A 57 -6.00 -3.55 7.76
C LEU A 57 -4.68 -2.78 7.70
N ILE A 58 -3.66 -3.31 7.03
CA ILE A 58 -2.39 -2.60 6.84
C ILE A 58 -2.57 -1.31 6.03
N LEU A 59 -3.34 -1.39 4.93
CA LEU A 59 -3.57 -0.25 4.04
C LEU A 59 -4.33 0.89 4.74
N ASP A 60 -5.20 0.56 5.69
CA ASP A 60 -5.94 1.53 6.52
C ASP A 60 -5.19 1.97 7.79
N GLY A 61 -3.94 1.54 7.99
CA GLY A 61 -3.19 1.88 9.20
C GLY A 61 -3.76 1.24 10.48
N GLY A 62 -4.53 0.15 10.35
CA GLY A 62 -5.02 -0.67 11.45
C GLY A 62 -6.43 -0.35 11.96
N ASN A 63 -7.16 0.59 11.34
CA ASN A 63 -8.46 1.05 11.84
C ASN A 63 -9.66 0.28 11.24
N LEU A 64 -9.61 0.01 9.93
CA LEU A 64 -10.60 -0.58 9.02
C LEU A 64 -12.08 -0.29 9.36
N CYS A 65 -12.38 0.88 9.91
CA CYS A 65 -13.67 1.19 10.54
C CYS A 65 -14.85 1.20 9.57
N PHE A 66 -14.62 1.64 8.33
CA PHE A 66 -15.65 1.71 7.28
C PHE A 66 -15.56 0.54 6.30
N GLY A 67 -14.64 -0.40 6.55
CA GLY A 67 -14.41 -1.57 5.71
C GLY A 67 -13.67 -1.28 4.41
N TYR A 68 -13.68 -2.26 3.51
CA TYR A 68 -13.04 -2.16 2.20
C TYR A 68 -13.80 -2.93 1.12
N THR A 69 -13.49 -2.64 -0.14
CA THR A 69 -13.89 -3.46 -1.29
C THR A 69 -12.66 -3.82 -2.12
N ARG A 70 -12.51 -5.10 -2.46
CA ARG A 70 -11.47 -5.57 -3.38
C ARG A 70 -12.07 -5.74 -4.77
N GLN A 71 -11.72 -4.85 -5.70
CA GLN A 71 -12.25 -4.90 -7.07
C GLN A 71 -11.51 -5.89 -7.95
N ARG A 72 -10.22 -6.09 -7.66
CA ARG A 72 -9.32 -6.98 -8.41
C ARG A 72 -8.32 -7.60 -7.45
N GLU A 73 -7.59 -8.61 -7.91
CA GLU A 73 -6.59 -9.29 -7.09
C GLU A 73 -5.61 -8.31 -6.42
N ASN A 74 -5.15 -7.29 -7.13
CA ASN A 74 -4.18 -6.34 -6.59
C ASN A 74 -4.76 -4.95 -6.28
N PHE A 75 -6.09 -4.78 -6.23
CA PHE A 75 -6.70 -3.45 -6.09
C PHE A 75 -7.76 -3.38 -5.00
N PHE A 76 -7.58 -2.44 -4.07
CA PHE A 76 -8.42 -2.23 -2.89
C PHE A 76 -8.95 -0.80 -2.87
N TYR A 77 -10.24 -0.66 -2.54
CA TYR A 77 -10.84 0.56 -2.04
C TYR A 77 -10.95 0.44 -0.51
N ILE A 78 -10.26 1.30 0.23
CA ILE A 78 -10.41 1.40 1.69
C ILE A 78 -11.29 2.61 1.96
N PHE A 79 -12.43 2.43 2.64
CA PHE A 79 -13.35 3.53 2.89
C PHE A 79 -12.84 4.44 4.01
N GLU A 80 -12.91 5.74 3.80
CA GLU A 80 -12.40 6.79 4.68
C GLU A 80 -13.53 7.83 4.87
N ASP A 81 -13.70 8.36 6.09
CA ASP A 81 -14.68 9.43 6.40
C ASP A 81 -14.02 10.80 6.41
#